data_AF-A0A2K5HPW7-F1
#
_entry.id   AF-A0A2K5HPW7-F1
#
_cell.length_a   1.000
_cell.length_b   1.000
_cell.length_c   1.000
_cell.angle_alpha   90.00
_cell.angle_beta   90.00
_cell.angle_gamma   90.00
#
_symmetry.space_group_name_H-M   'P 1'
#
loop_
_entity.id
_entity.type
_entity.pdbx_description
1 polymer ?
#
loop_
_entity_poly.entity_id
_entity_poly.type
_entity_poly.pdbx_seq_one_letter_code
_entity_poly.pdbx_strand_id
1 'polypeptide(L)'
;MVNVPKTRWTFCKKCGKILYAQGKRRYDRKQSGYGGQSKPIFRKKAKTTKKIVLRLECVESSCRSKRMLAIKRCKHFELGGDKKREGQVIQF
;
A
#
# COMPACT_ATOMS: atom_id res chain seq x y z
N MET A 1 6.83 10.82 13.16
CA MET A 1 5.53 11.02 12.51
C MET A 1 5.79 11.45 11.07
N VAL A 2 5.23 10.75 10.08
CA VAL A 2 5.37 11.13 8.66
C VAL A 2 3.99 11.56 8.16
N ASN A 3 3.88 12.81 7.71
CA ASN A 3 2.65 13.36 7.15
C ASN A 3 2.82 13.55 5.63
N VAL A 4 1.84 13.10 4.84
CA VAL A 4 1.79 13.28 3.38
C VAL A 4 0.53 14.06 3.01
N PRO A 5 0.59 15.04 2.10
CA PRO A 5 -0.60 15.77 1.65
C PRO A 5 -1.57 14.86 0.87
N LYS A 6 -2.87 15.14 0.97
CA LYS A 6 -3.92 14.39 0.25
C LYS A 6 -3.87 14.60 -1.27
N THR A 7 -3.33 15.73 -1.73
CA THR A 7 -3.18 16.07 -3.13
C THR A 7 -1.69 16.27 -3.48
N ARG A 8 -1.28 15.76 -4.65
CA ARG A 8 0.08 15.90 -5.17
C ARG A 8 0.07 15.88 -6.69
N TRP A 9 0.75 16.82 -7.31
CA TRP A 9 0.86 16.91 -8.77
C TRP A 9 1.98 15.98 -9.24
N THR A 10 1.65 14.97 -10.08
CA THR A 10 2.61 13.98 -10.60
C THR A 10 2.14 13.40 -11.95
N PHE A 11 3.05 12.78 -12.71
CA PHE A 11 2.82 12.19 -14.04
C PHE A 11 1.86 10.96 -14.07
N CYS A 12 0.82 10.99 -14.94
CA CYS A 12 -0.21 9.94 -15.20
C CYS A 12 0.31 8.92 -16.24
N LYS A 13 0.36 7.61 -15.94
CA LYS A 13 0.86 6.56 -16.87
C LYS A 13 -0.21 5.84 -17.73
N LYS A 14 -1.52 6.05 -17.47
CA LYS A 14 -2.74 5.69 -18.24
C LYS A 14 -2.81 4.44 -19.16
N CYS A 15 -1.93 3.43 -19.07
CA CYS A 15 -1.97 2.23 -19.90
C CYS A 15 -1.73 0.93 -19.09
N GLY A 16 -2.74 0.04 -19.04
CA GLY A 16 -2.60 -1.39 -18.70
C GLY A 16 -3.17 -1.88 -17.35
N LYS A 17 -4.19 -2.75 -17.42
CA LYS A 17 -4.68 -3.65 -16.33
C LYS A 17 -4.17 -5.08 -16.57
N ILE A 18 -4.31 -5.97 -15.58
CA ILE A 18 -4.80 -7.38 -15.67
C ILE A 18 -4.64 -8.02 -14.27
N LEU A 19 -5.51 -8.98 -13.90
CA LEU A 19 -5.09 -10.32 -13.39
C LEU A 19 -6.26 -11.18 -12.88
N TYR A 20 -6.45 -12.33 -13.55
CA TYR A 20 -6.94 -13.59 -12.97
C TYR A 20 -5.73 -14.46 -12.63
N ALA A 21 -5.37 -14.61 -11.36
CA ALA A 21 -4.09 -15.22 -10.96
C ALA A 21 -4.11 -16.76 -11.00
N GLN A 22 -3.26 -17.37 -11.85
CA GLN A 22 -3.09 -18.83 -11.99
C GLN A 22 -2.67 -19.53 -10.69
N GLY A 23 -1.97 -18.82 -9.79
CA GLY A 23 -1.43 -19.38 -8.55
C GLY A 23 -2.50 -19.90 -7.59
N LYS A 24 -3.65 -19.22 -7.48
CA LYS A 24 -4.75 -19.63 -6.59
C LYS A 24 -5.39 -20.94 -7.04
N ARG A 25 -5.67 -21.09 -8.35
CA ARG A 25 -6.21 -22.33 -8.95
C ARG A 25 -5.34 -23.55 -8.66
N ARG A 26 -4.01 -23.39 -8.76
CA ARG A 26 -3.05 -24.47 -8.48
C ARG A 26 -3.01 -24.82 -6.99
N TYR A 27 -3.07 -23.83 -6.10
CA TYR A 27 -3.09 -24.04 -4.66
C TYR A 27 -4.32 -24.85 -4.25
N ASP A 28 -5.50 -24.45 -4.71
CA ASP A 28 -6.76 -25.09 -4.33
C ASP A 28 -6.83 -26.54 -4.79
N ARG A 29 -6.39 -26.82 -6.04
CA ARG A 29 -6.25 -28.20 -6.55
C ARG A 29 -5.24 -29.03 -5.77
N LYS A 30 -4.20 -28.43 -5.20
CA LYS A 30 -3.19 -29.15 -4.40
C LYS A 30 -3.70 -29.43 -2.98
N GLN A 31 -4.65 -28.63 -2.50
CA GLN A 31 -5.20 -28.74 -1.16
C GLN A 31 -6.40 -29.71 -1.08
N SER A 32 -7.00 -30.08 -2.22
CA SER A 32 -8.12 -31.01 -2.26
C SER A 32 -7.72 -32.44 -1.94
N GLY A 33 -8.59 -33.18 -1.25
CA GLY A 33 -8.36 -34.57 -0.84
C GLY A 33 -7.78 -34.69 0.57
N TYR A 34 -7.30 -35.87 0.91
CA TYR A 34 -6.66 -36.14 2.21
C TYR A 34 -5.17 -35.78 2.15
N GLY A 35 -4.54 -35.50 3.31
CA GLY A 35 -3.11 -35.17 3.39
C GLY A 35 -2.78 -33.83 4.07
N GLY A 36 -3.79 -33.10 4.55
CA GLY A 36 -3.59 -31.90 5.37
C GLY A 36 -3.02 -30.70 4.62
N GLN A 37 -2.25 -29.86 5.32
CA GLN A 37 -1.75 -28.60 4.77
C GLN A 37 -0.61 -28.81 3.76
N SER A 38 -0.88 -28.57 2.47
CA SER A 38 0.06 -28.88 1.37
C SER A 38 1.15 -27.83 1.09
N LYS A 39 1.09 -26.67 1.75
CA LYS A 39 1.99 -25.52 1.56
C LYS A 39 2.46 -24.94 2.89
N PRO A 40 3.73 -24.49 2.98
CA PRO A 40 4.29 -24.00 4.23
C PRO A 40 3.57 -22.73 4.70
N ILE A 41 3.28 -22.68 6.01
CA ILE A 41 2.74 -21.50 6.69
C ILE A 41 3.89 -20.78 7.39
N PHE A 42 4.12 -19.51 7.04
CA PHE A 42 5.18 -18.72 7.66
C PHE A 42 4.78 -18.28 9.07
N ARG A 43 5.51 -18.73 10.10
CA ARG A 43 5.23 -18.46 11.53
C ARG A 43 6.16 -17.42 12.18
N LYS A 44 7.37 -17.20 11.65
CA LYS A 44 8.42 -16.38 12.28
C LYS A 44 8.41 -14.92 11.80
N LYS A 45 7.36 -14.15 12.10
CA LYS A 45 7.26 -12.74 11.67
C LYS A 45 8.14 -11.81 12.53
N ALA A 46 9.21 -11.28 11.94
CA ALA A 46 10.13 -10.38 12.63
C ALA A 46 9.84 -8.87 12.43
N LYS A 47 9.23 -8.47 11.30
CA LYS A 47 9.04 -7.04 10.98
C LYS A 47 7.81 -6.47 11.70
N THR A 48 8.01 -5.39 12.44
CA THR A 48 6.97 -4.66 13.18
C THR A 48 6.24 -3.61 12.32
N THR A 49 6.90 -3.08 11.29
CA THR A 49 6.33 -2.08 10.36
C THR A 49 6.15 -2.65 8.96
N LYS A 50 5.42 -1.95 8.10
CA LYS A 50 5.28 -2.25 6.66
C LYS A 50 5.78 -1.05 5.84
N LYS A 51 6.12 -1.28 4.56
CA LYS A 51 6.29 -0.17 3.63
C LYS A 51 4.90 0.33 3.25
N ILE A 52 4.65 1.62 3.43
CA ILE A 52 3.37 2.23 3.08
C ILE A 52 3.37 2.52 1.59
N VAL A 53 2.31 2.14 0.90
CA VAL A 53 2.13 2.38 -0.53
C VAL A 53 1.02 3.41 -0.70
N LEU A 54 1.35 4.57 -1.26
CA LEU A 54 0.37 5.58 -1.62
C LEU A 54 -0.27 5.23 -2.96
N ARG A 55 -1.60 5.30 -3.00
CA ARG A 55 -2.36 5.23 -4.25
C ARG A 55 -2.62 6.66 -4.72
N LEU A 56 -1.91 7.08 -5.75
CA LEU A 56 -2.10 8.36 -6.41
C LEU A 56 -3.11 8.17 -7.53
N GLU A 57 -4.23 8.89 -7.46
CA GLU A 57 -5.28 8.88 -8.47
C GLU A 57 -5.26 10.21 -9.23
N CYS A 58 -5.27 10.15 -10.56
CA CYS A 58 -5.37 11.36 -11.37
C CYS A 58 -6.78 11.94 -11.26
N VAL A 59 -6.86 13.23 -10.92
CA VAL A 59 -8.12 13.97 -10.73
C VAL A 59 -8.87 14.17 -12.05
N GLU A 60 -8.16 14.14 -13.17
CA GLU A 60 -8.77 14.28 -14.50
C GLU A 60 -9.81 13.17 -14.74
N SER A 61 -11.05 13.59 -15.01
CA SER A 61 -12.22 12.70 -15.17
C SER A 61 -12.02 11.69 -16.30
N SER A 62 -11.25 12.06 -17.33
CA SER A 62 -10.87 11.20 -18.45
C SER A 62 -9.70 10.24 -18.13
N CYS A 63 -8.78 10.58 -17.20
CA CYS A 63 -7.60 9.76 -16.84
C CYS A 63 -7.94 8.71 -15.78
N ARG A 64 -8.39 9.16 -14.61
CA ARG A 64 -8.58 8.36 -13.37
C ARG A 64 -7.51 7.27 -13.14
N SER A 65 -6.31 7.44 -13.69
CA SER A 65 -5.29 6.41 -13.62
C SER A 65 -4.71 6.37 -12.22
N LYS A 66 -4.31 5.16 -11.80
CA LYS A 66 -3.86 4.90 -10.44
C LYS A 66 -2.39 4.52 -10.50
N ARG A 67 -1.56 5.21 -9.73
CA ARG A 67 -0.14 4.91 -9.56
C ARG A 67 0.13 4.54 -8.10
N MET A 68 0.85 3.43 -7.91
CA MET A 68 1.33 3.02 -6.59
C MET A 68 2.72 3.59 -6.35
N LEU A 69 2.92 4.28 -5.23
CA LEU A 69 4.21 4.80 -4.79
C LEU A 69 4.55 4.28 -3.40
N ALA A 70 5.60 3.47 -3.29
CA ALA A 70 6.06 2.96 -2.01
C ALA A 70 6.98 3.96 -1.29
N ILE A 71 6.74 4.19 0.00
CA ILE A 71 7.57 5.01 0.89
C ILE A 71 8.44 4.08 1.76
N LYS A 72 9.50 4.66 2.37
CA LYS A 72 10.27 4.03 3.45
C LYS A 72 9.35 3.60 4.61
N ARG A 73 9.82 2.65 5.43
CA ARG A 73 9.08 2.16 6.60
C ARG A 73 9.04 3.26 7.67
N CYS A 74 7.87 3.51 8.22
CA CYS A 74 7.66 4.39 9.37
C CYS A 74 6.76 3.69 10.40
N LYS A 75 6.83 4.11 11.66
CA LYS A 75 5.97 3.60 12.74
C LYS A 75 4.60 4.31 12.77
N HIS A 76 4.61 5.63 12.62
CA HIS A 76 3.42 6.48 12.60
C HIS A 76 3.35 7.24 11.28
N PHE A 77 2.22 7.12 10.59
CA PHE A 77 1.94 7.72 9.29
C PHE A 77 0.57 8.37 9.31
N GLU A 78 0.50 9.58 8.78
CA GLU A 78 -0.71 10.38 8.69
C GLU A 78 -0.86 10.92 7.26
N LEU A 79 -2.10 11.04 6.81
CA LEU A 79 -2.44 11.54 5.48
C LEU A 79 -3.29 12.81 5.61
N GLY A 80 -2.69 13.95 5.30
CA GLY A 80 -3.33 15.27 5.40
C GLY A 80 -3.50 15.75 6.84
N GLY A 81 -2.56 15.42 7.72
CA GLY A 81 -2.47 16.05 9.04
C GLY A 81 -2.03 17.51 8.95
N ASP A 82 -2.01 18.19 10.09
CA ASP A 82 -1.65 19.59 10.14
C ASP A 82 -0.19 19.85 9.75
N LYS A 83 0.01 20.94 9.02
CA LYS A 83 1.36 21.44 8.78
C LYS A 83 1.88 22.02 10.10
N LYS A 84 3.12 21.68 10.44
CA LYS A 84 3.80 22.30 11.57
C LYS A 84 3.86 23.81 11.33
N ARG A 85 3.46 24.58 12.34
CA ARG A 85 3.58 26.04 12.33
C ARG A 85 4.98 26.43 12.80
N GLU A 86 5.60 27.38 12.12
CA GLU A 86 6.92 27.87 12.50
C GLU A 86 6.81 28.84 13.68
N GLY A 87 7.70 28.70 14.67
CA GLY A 87 7.84 29.67 15.78
C GLY A 87 6.76 29.68 16.87
N GLN A 88 5.80 28.74 16.88
CA GLN A 88 4.78 28.71 17.94
C GLN A 88 5.27 27.97 19.19
N VAL A 89 5.02 28.60 20.35
CA VAL A 89 5.24 27.98 21.66
C VAL A 89 4.21 26.87 21.86
N ILE A 90 4.70 25.68 22.20
CA ILE A 90 3.85 24.52 22.49
C ILE A 90 3.30 24.69 23.91
N GLN A 91 2.00 24.52 24.10
CA GLN A 91 1.38 24.55 25.43
C GLN A 91 1.85 23.33 26.24
N PHE A 92 2.26 23.57 27.49
CA PHE A 92 2.68 22.56 28.45
C PHE A 92 1.49 22.02 29.24
#